data_AF-A0A1F5IP66-F1
#
_entry.id   AF-A0A1F5IP66-F1
#
_cell.length_a   1.000
_cell.length_b   1.000
_cell.length_c   1.000
_cell.angle_alpha   90.00
_cell.angle_beta   90.00
_cell.angle_gamma   90.00
#
_symmetry.space_group_name_H-M   'P 1'
#
loop_
_entity.id
_entity.type
_entity.pdbx_description
1 polymer ?
#
loop_
_entity_poly.entity_id
_entity_poly.type
_entity_poly.pdbx_seq_one_letter_code
_entity_poly.pdbx_strand_id
1 'polypeptide(L)'
;MFNILKMCGFLAVLSLLISPIGTLARAEQTPAPKESPVLEVQIKDVVSNPGEYNGKKVALEGKVAKVDYRNSTKGEPFTVFKLKDSENNEVGVYFEDQRLPISKGDRVKIMGRFWKEKSYFLYKIKNVIKARTVDII
;
A
#
# COMPACT_ATOMS: atom_id res chain seq x y z
N MET A 1 -49.18 21.15 36.93
CA MET A 1 -50.08 20.44 36.01
C MET A 1 -49.71 18.96 36.07
N PHE A 2 -50.69 18.11 36.36
CA PHE A 2 -50.71 16.64 36.46
C PHE A 2 -50.12 15.91 37.69
N ASN A 3 -51.07 15.25 38.37
CA ASN A 3 -51.05 14.32 39.49
C ASN A 3 -50.82 12.86 39.01
N ILE A 4 -50.89 11.93 39.98
CA ILE A 4 -51.29 10.48 39.92
C ILE A 4 -50.06 9.56 40.13
N LEU A 5 -49.80 8.91 41.29
CA LEU A 5 -50.59 8.03 42.17
C LEU A 5 -51.16 6.78 41.49
N LYS A 6 -50.46 5.63 41.58
CA LYS A 6 -51.09 4.35 42.00
C LYS A 6 -50.10 3.18 42.16
N MET A 7 -50.24 2.54 43.32
CA MET A 7 -49.77 1.21 43.73
C MET A 7 -50.41 0.07 42.92
N CYS A 8 -49.92 -1.15 43.21
CA CYS A 8 -50.43 -2.50 42.93
C CYS A 8 -49.80 -3.10 41.67
N GLY A 9 -48.92 -4.10 41.71
CA GLY A 9 -48.81 -5.24 42.63
C GLY A 9 -49.28 -6.48 41.88
N PHE A 10 -48.40 -7.42 41.55
CA PHE A 10 -48.76 -8.84 41.40
C PHE A 10 -47.51 -9.74 41.42
N LEU A 11 -47.65 -10.81 42.18
CA LEU A 11 -46.69 -11.84 42.57
C LEU A 11 -46.88 -13.06 41.66
N ALA A 12 -45.82 -13.73 41.18
CA ALA A 12 -45.82 -15.15 40.76
C ALA A 12 -44.38 -15.57 40.35
N VAL A 13 -43.61 -16.24 41.22
CA VAL A 13 -43.46 -17.71 41.36
C VAL A 13 -42.70 -18.39 40.20
N LEU A 14 -41.42 -18.69 40.50
CA LEU A 14 -40.70 -19.95 40.33
C LEU A 14 -41.21 -20.96 39.28
N SER A 15 -40.39 -21.25 38.27
CA SER A 15 -40.21 -22.63 37.76
C SER A 15 -38.87 -22.80 37.03
N LEU A 16 -38.03 -23.71 37.55
CA LEU A 16 -36.95 -24.38 36.82
C LEU A 16 -37.56 -25.20 35.67
N LEU A 17 -36.82 -25.38 34.57
CA LEU A 17 -36.46 -26.68 33.96
C LEU A 17 -35.90 -26.56 32.51
N ILE A 18 -34.73 -27.20 32.26
CA ILE A 18 -34.19 -27.85 31.02
C ILE A 18 -33.94 -26.94 29.77
N SER A 19 -32.86 -26.99 28.97
CA SER A 19 -31.88 -28.02 28.59
C SER A 19 -30.66 -27.37 27.87
N PRO A 20 -29.60 -28.11 27.50
CA PRO A 20 -28.35 -27.56 26.97
C PRO A 20 -28.32 -27.47 25.43
N ILE A 21 -27.22 -26.89 24.93
CA ILE A 21 -26.68 -26.97 23.56
C ILE A 21 -27.11 -25.85 22.60
N GLY A 22 -26.10 -25.04 22.24
CA GLY A 22 -25.89 -24.70 20.84
C GLY A 22 -26.17 -23.26 20.45
N THR A 23 -25.19 -22.38 20.71
CA THR A 23 -24.74 -21.45 19.66
C THR A 23 -23.24 -21.28 19.81
N LEU A 24 -22.47 -22.12 19.12
CA LEU A 24 -21.12 -21.71 18.71
C LEU A 24 -21.33 -20.43 17.89
N ALA A 25 -20.95 -19.29 18.47
CA ALA A 25 -20.75 -18.09 17.71
C ALA A 25 -19.71 -18.40 16.63
N ARG A 26 -20.20 -18.72 15.43
CA ARG A 26 -19.39 -18.74 14.22
C ARG A 26 -18.93 -17.31 14.06
N ALA A 27 -17.73 -17.02 14.57
CA ALA A 27 -17.00 -15.83 14.19
C ALA A 27 -16.94 -15.86 12.66
N GLU A 28 -17.73 -15.01 12.02
CA GLU A 28 -17.52 -14.66 10.62
C GLU A 28 -16.14 -14.03 10.56
N GLN A 29 -15.14 -14.87 10.32
CA GLN A 29 -13.84 -14.44 9.87
C GLN A 29 -14.07 -13.72 8.56
N THR A 30 -14.19 -12.40 8.64
CA THR A 30 -14.07 -11.50 7.50
C THR A 30 -12.74 -11.86 6.84
N PRO A 31 -12.71 -12.33 5.58
CA PRO A 31 -11.45 -12.67 4.93
C PRO A 31 -10.57 -11.42 4.94
N ALA A 32 -9.37 -11.53 5.53
CA ALA A 32 -8.36 -10.48 5.43
C ALA A 32 -8.18 -10.07 3.96
N PRO A 33 -7.99 -8.78 3.64
CA PRO A 33 -7.80 -8.34 2.26
C PRO A 33 -6.71 -9.18 1.60
N LYS A 34 -7.03 -9.90 0.51
CA LYS A 34 -6.04 -10.63 -0.29
C LYS A 34 -4.97 -9.64 -0.74
N GLU A 35 -3.81 -9.68 -0.12
CA GLU A 35 -2.70 -8.81 -0.48
C GLU A 35 -2.32 -9.12 -1.94
N SER A 36 -2.36 -8.10 -2.81
CA SER A 36 -2.02 -8.29 -4.21
C SER A 36 -0.59 -8.82 -4.32
N PRO A 37 -0.34 -9.88 -5.12
CA PRO A 37 0.99 -10.47 -5.25
C PRO A 37 1.97 -9.44 -5.80
N VAL A 38 3.21 -9.49 -5.32
CA VAL A 38 4.32 -8.69 -5.84
C VAL A 38 4.86 -9.40 -7.08
N LEU A 39 4.91 -8.69 -8.21
CA LEU A 39 5.42 -9.24 -9.47
C LEU A 39 6.90 -8.92 -9.62
N GLU A 40 7.76 -9.92 -9.71
CA GLU A 40 9.15 -9.72 -10.11
C GLU A 40 9.21 -9.50 -11.62
N VAL A 41 9.77 -8.37 -12.04
CA VAL A 41 9.74 -7.90 -13.45
C VAL A 41 11.04 -7.19 -13.80
N GLN A 42 11.34 -7.07 -15.09
CA GLN A 42 12.47 -6.27 -15.56
C GLN A 42 12.03 -4.84 -15.89
N ILE A 43 13.00 -3.91 -15.89
CA ILE A 43 12.75 -2.51 -16.29
C ILE A 43 12.20 -2.45 -17.72
N LYS A 44 12.77 -3.23 -18.64
CA LYS A 44 12.29 -3.36 -20.02
C LYS A 44 10.79 -3.69 -20.09
N ASP A 45 10.32 -4.67 -19.32
CA ASP A 45 8.94 -5.14 -19.38
C ASP A 45 7.95 -4.03 -18.99
N VAL A 46 8.23 -3.32 -17.90
CA VAL A 46 7.36 -2.24 -17.42
C VAL A 46 7.42 -1.00 -18.30
N VAL A 47 8.51 -0.79 -19.04
CA VAL A 47 8.67 0.32 -19.99
C VAL A 47 8.00 0.01 -21.32
N SER A 48 8.12 -1.23 -21.83
CA SER A 48 7.52 -1.66 -23.10
C SER A 48 6.01 -1.89 -22.99
N ASN A 49 5.53 -2.46 -21.88
CA ASN A 49 4.12 -2.82 -21.69
C ASN A 49 3.52 -2.16 -20.42
N PRO A 50 3.57 -0.82 -20.27
CA PRO A 50 3.22 -0.14 -19.02
C PRO A 50 1.74 -0.30 -18.64
N GLY A 51 0.86 -0.57 -19.60
CA GLY A 51 -0.55 -0.84 -19.35
C GLY A 51 -0.79 -2.09 -18.50
N GLU A 52 0.02 -3.13 -18.69
CA GLU A 52 -0.13 -4.41 -18.00
C GLU A 52 0.26 -4.33 -16.52
N TYR A 53 1.18 -3.42 -16.19
CA TYR A 53 1.71 -3.26 -14.82
C TYR A 53 1.09 -2.09 -14.08
N ASN A 54 0.28 -1.27 -14.73
CA ASN A 54 -0.29 -0.07 -14.14
C ASN A 54 -1.10 -0.37 -12.87
N GLY A 55 -0.71 0.22 -11.74
CA GLY A 55 -1.33 0.03 -10.44
C GLY A 55 -0.90 -1.24 -9.69
N LYS A 56 -0.12 -2.13 -10.32
CA LYS A 56 0.35 -3.38 -9.69
C LYS A 56 1.56 -3.15 -8.80
N LYS A 57 1.73 -4.02 -7.80
CA LYS A 57 2.95 -4.10 -7.01
C LYS A 57 4.01 -4.85 -7.83
N VAL A 58 5.17 -4.24 -8.01
CA VAL A 58 6.30 -4.79 -8.77
C VAL A 58 7.56 -4.77 -7.91
N ALA A 59 8.44 -5.73 -8.14
CA ALA A 59 9.81 -5.70 -7.69
C ALA A 59 10.75 -5.78 -8.90
N LEU A 60 11.78 -4.95 -8.92
CA LEU A 60 12.74 -4.93 -10.02
C LEU A 60 14.12 -4.49 -9.54
N GLU A 61 15.13 -4.78 -10.34
CA GLU A 61 16.51 -4.40 -10.11
C GLU A 61 16.98 -3.43 -11.19
N GLY A 62 17.91 -2.55 -10.82
CA GLY A 62 18.52 -1.65 -11.78
C GLY A 62 19.72 -0.90 -11.21
N LYS A 63 20.42 -0.20 -12.11
CA LYS A 63 21.50 0.69 -11.76
C LYS A 63 20.97 2.11 -11.61
N VAL A 64 21.35 2.80 -10.54
CA VAL A 64 20.97 4.19 -10.29
C VAL A 64 21.65 5.10 -11.31
N ALA A 65 20.86 5.71 -12.20
CA ALA A 65 21.32 6.63 -13.24
C ALA A 65 21.41 8.07 -12.74
N LYS A 66 20.48 8.48 -11.88
CA LYS A 66 20.37 9.81 -11.28
C LYS A 66 19.65 9.72 -9.92
N VAL A 67 20.05 10.55 -8.96
CA VAL A 67 19.38 10.73 -7.66
C VAL A 67 19.15 12.23 -7.44
N ASP A 68 17.96 12.58 -6.95
CA ASP A 68 17.57 13.90 -6.53
C ASP A 68 16.97 13.81 -5.11
N TYR A 69 17.66 14.42 -4.14
CA TYR A 69 17.15 14.56 -2.78
C TYR A 69 16.34 15.83 -2.65
N ARG A 70 15.11 15.71 -2.16
CA ARG A 70 14.18 16.83 -2.05
C ARG A 70 13.46 16.81 -0.71
N ASN A 71 12.82 17.93 -0.39
CA ASN A 71 11.91 18.03 0.74
C ASN A 71 10.53 18.41 0.20
N SER A 72 9.47 17.87 0.80
CA SER A 72 8.09 18.24 0.50
C SER A 72 7.81 19.67 0.97
N THR A 73 6.68 20.23 0.55
CA THR A 73 6.22 21.54 1.06
C THR A 73 5.98 21.54 2.57
N LYS A 74 5.80 20.36 3.18
CA LYS A 74 5.67 20.16 4.63
C LYS A 74 7.02 19.95 5.34
N GLY A 75 8.12 19.90 4.60
CA GLY A 75 9.47 19.66 5.13
C GLY A 75 9.88 18.19 5.21
N GLU A 76 9.03 17.25 4.77
CA GLU A 76 9.34 15.81 4.82
C GLU A 76 10.36 15.46 3.71
N PRO A 77 11.47 14.80 4.04
CA PRO A 77 12.46 14.43 3.03
C PRO A 77 11.95 13.31 2.13
N PHE A 78 12.19 13.41 0.84
CA PHE A 78 11.90 12.34 -0.11
C PHE A 78 13.03 12.20 -1.13
N THR A 79 13.18 10.99 -1.67
CA THR A 79 14.20 10.67 -2.67
C THR A 79 13.51 10.34 -3.99
N VAL A 80 13.92 11.04 -5.06
CA VAL A 80 13.56 10.70 -6.43
C VAL A 80 14.81 10.18 -7.11
N PHE A 81 14.74 9.06 -7.81
CA PHE A 81 15.87 8.55 -8.58
C PHE A 81 15.41 7.84 -9.84
N LYS A 82 16.33 7.66 -10.78
CA LYS A 82 16.10 6.90 -12.01
C LYS A 82 16.90 5.61 -11.96
N LEU A 83 16.24 4.51 -12.27
CA LEU A 83 16.91 3.24 -12.52
C LEU A 83 17.03 3.00 -14.01
N LYS A 84 18.15 2.39 -14.41
CA LYS A 84 18.37 1.89 -15.75
C LYS A 84 18.81 0.44 -15.75
N ASP A 85 18.43 -0.28 -16.80
CA ASP A 85 18.96 -1.61 -17.09
C ASP A 85 20.19 -1.54 -18.01
N SER A 86 20.68 -2.70 -18.45
CA SER A 86 21.81 -2.82 -19.38
C SER A 86 21.48 -2.37 -20.81
N GLU A 87 20.20 -2.36 -21.18
CA GLU A 87 19.70 -1.93 -22.49
C GLU A 87 19.37 -0.42 -22.51
N ASN A 88 19.63 0.31 -21.41
CA ASN A 88 19.29 1.73 -21.20
C ASN A 88 17.78 2.02 -21.16
N ASN A 89 16.93 1.05 -20.84
CA ASN A 89 15.54 1.36 -20.45
C ASN A 89 15.56 2.06 -19.10
N GLU A 90 14.71 3.08 -18.92
CA GLU A 90 14.67 3.88 -17.70
C GLU A 90 13.30 3.83 -17.02
N VAL A 91 13.32 3.75 -15.69
CA VAL A 91 12.13 3.88 -14.84
C VAL A 91 12.38 4.90 -13.73
N GLY A 92 11.41 5.77 -13.49
CA GLY A 92 11.45 6.73 -12.39
C GLY A 92 11.02 6.07 -11.09
N VAL A 93 11.70 6.39 -10.00
CA VAL A 93 11.40 5.87 -8.68
C VAL A 93 11.26 7.02 -7.71
N TYR A 94 10.27 6.94 -6.84
CA TYR A 94 9.98 7.93 -5.83
C TYR A 94 9.73 7.24 -4.48
N PHE A 95 10.42 7.72 -3.45
CA PHE A 95 10.43 7.16 -2.11
C PHE A 95 10.21 8.29 -1.08
N GLU A 96 9.14 8.19 -0.28
CA GLU A 96 8.64 9.28 0.59
C GLU A 96 9.16 9.24 2.02
N ASP A 97 9.67 8.10 2.50
CA ASP A 97 9.81 7.90 3.94
C ASP A 97 11.08 8.56 4.51
N GLN A 98 12.18 8.56 3.73
CA GLN A 98 13.46 9.11 4.15
C GLN A 98 14.39 9.41 2.96
N ARG A 99 15.55 10.03 3.26
CA ARG A 99 16.67 10.11 2.31
C ARG A 99 17.35 8.77 2.23
N LEU A 100 17.32 8.15 1.06
CA LEU A 100 18.01 6.89 0.82
C LEU A 100 19.51 7.15 0.64
N PRO A 101 20.40 6.38 1.29
CA PRO A 101 21.85 6.51 1.14
C PRO A 101 22.35 5.88 -0.19
N ILE A 102 21.73 6.25 -1.31
CA ILE A 102 22.03 5.74 -2.66
C ILE A 102 22.74 6.79 -3.50
N SER A 103 23.70 6.35 -4.29
CA SER A 103 24.47 7.19 -5.21
C SER A 103 24.31 6.75 -6.65
N LYS A 104 24.63 7.64 -7.59
CA LYS A 104 24.70 7.29 -9.00
C LYS A 104 25.72 6.17 -9.18
N GLY A 105 25.30 5.09 -9.84
CA GLY A 105 26.13 3.92 -10.09
C GLY A 105 25.80 2.72 -9.21
N ASP A 106 25.11 2.93 -8.09
CA ASP A 106 24.70 1.85 -7.20
C ASP A 106 23.73 0.91 -7.91
N ARG A 107 23.78 -0.37 -7.56
CA ARG A 107 22.79 -1.34 -7.97
C ARG A 107 21.80 -1.52 -6.83
N VAL A 108 20.52 -1.51 -7.15
CA VAL A 108 19.47 -1.60 -6.14
C VAL A 108 18.36 -2.54 -6.59
N LYS A 109 17.76 -3.23 -5.63
CA LYS A 109 16.48 -3.92 -5.76
C LYS A 109 15.40 -3.04 -5.12
N ILE A 110 14.31 -2.79 -5.83
CA ILE A 110 13.19 -2.01 -5.33
C ILE A 110 11.92 -2.83 -5.35
N MET A 111 11.01 -2.51 -4.43
CA MET A 111 9.64 -3.01 -4.43
C MET A 111 8.68 -1.85 -4.22
N GLY A 112 7.64 -1.77 -5.06
CA GLY A 112 6.71 -0.65 -5.04
C GLY A 112 5.52 -0.80 -5.95
N ARG A 113 4.67 0.23 -6.00
CA ARG A 113 3.54 0.27 -6.94
C ARG A 113 3.95 0.99 -8.22
N PHE A 114 3.79 0.33 -9.36
CA PHE A 114 4.04 0.91 -10.67
C PHE A 114 2.85 1.75 -11.15
N TRP A 115 3.15 2.85 -11.83
CA TRP A 115 2.20 3.72 -12.50
C TRP A 115 2.71 4.03 -13.90
N LYS A 116 1.89 3.73 -14.91
CA LYS A 116 2.24 4.06 -16.30
C LYS A 116 2.41 5.56 -16.52
N GLU A 117 1.57 6.35 -15.85
CA GLU A 117 1.57 7.81 -15.91
C GLU A 117 1.04 8.38 -14.59
N LYS A 118 1.72 9.42 -14.09
CA LYS A 118 1.23 10.31 -13.04
C LYS A 118 1.11 11.71 -13.62
N SER A 119 -0.11 12.24 -13.63
CA SER A 119 -0.39 13.61 -14.07
C SER A 119 -0.31 14.56 -12.88
N TYR A 120 0.50 15.59 -13.03
CA TYR A 120 0.54 16.78 -12.18
C TYR A 120 -0.05 17.95 -12.96
N PHE A 121 -0.38 19.04 -12.28
CA PHE A 121 -1.08 20.19 -12.88
C PHE A 121 -0.35 20.77 -14.12
N LEU A 122 0.99 20.74 -14.14
CA LEU A 122 1.82 21.33 -15.21
C LEU A 122 2.62 20.30 -16.03
N TYR A 123 2.66 19.03 -15.63
CA TYR A 123 3.48 18.02 -16.30
C TYR A 123 3.00 16.60 -16.01
N LYS A 124 3.42 15.66 -16.85
CA LYS A 124 3.14 14.22 -16.70
C LYS A 124 4.45 13.47 -16.58
N ILE A 125 4.55 12.55 -15.62
CA ILE A 125 5.68 11.64 -15.50
C ILE A 125 5.21 10.24 -15.88
N LYS A 126 5.94 9.59 -16.79
CA LYS A 126 5.66 8.22 -17.23
C LYS A 126 6.56 7.22 -16.52
N ASN A 127 6.12 5.97 -16.43
CA ASN A 127 6.86 4.83 -15.89
C ASN A 127 7.46 5.13 -14.51
N VAL A 128 6.58 5.32 -13.53
CA VAL A 128 6.96 5.72 -12.17
C VAL A 128 6.61 4.63 -11.16
N ILE A 129 7.55 4.30 -10.30
CA ILE A 129 7.35 3.40 -9.17
C ILE A 129 7.33 4.22 -7.89
N LYS A 130 6.22 4.12 -7.14
CA LYS A 130 6.22 4.53 -5.73
C LYS A 130 6.80 3.38 -4.91
N ALA A 131 8.07 3.50 -4.56
CA ALA A 131 8.80 2.49 -3.81
C ALA A 131 8.35 2.46 -2.34
N ARG A 132 8.37 1.26 -1.77
CA ARG A 132 8.19 1.00 -0.33
C ARG A 132 9.42 0.37 0.28
N THR A 133 10.17 -0.39 -0.51
CA THR A 133 11.43 -1.01 -0.11
C THR A 133 12.47 -0.71 -1.16
N VAL A 134 13.68 -0.38 -0.72
CA VAL A 134 14.85 -0.14 -1.57
C VAL A 134 16.06 -0.74 -0.86
N ASP A 135 16.67 -1.74 -1.47
CA ASP A 135 17.83 -2.46 -0.96
C ASP A 135 19.00 -2.28 -1.93
N ILE A 136 20.18 -1.95 -1.41
CA ILE A 136 21.42 -1.85 -2.19
C ILE A 136 22.00 -3.26 -2.32
N ILE A 137 22.43 -3.64 -3.53
CA ILE A 137 22.92 -5.00 -3.88
C ILE A 137 24.27 -4.97 -4.60
#